data_AF-A0A352AIK9-F1
#
_entry.id   AF-A0A352AIK9-F1
#
_cell.length_a   1.000
_cell.length_b   1.000
_cell.length_c   1.000
_cell.angle_alpha   90.00
_cell.angle_beta   90.00
_cell.angle_gamma   90.00
#
_symmetry.space_group_name_H-M   'P 1'
#
loop_
_entity.id
_entity.type
_entity.pdbx_description
1 polymer ?
#
loop_
_entity_poly.entity_id
_entity_poly.type
_entity_poly.pdbx_seq_one_letter_code
_entity_poly.pdbx_strand_id
1 'polypeptide(L)'
;MSRLPEDDPATTVTREQWVMPLLRSLGYEPIYTAKAEVVEGQTYAISHRAEPGENKPPVHIIGSRVRLEQRPPSGIPRLSAHALVQEYLNHTEHLWAVVTNGLRWRLLRDSSLMTRLTYVEFDLEQILNGENFAEFGLFYRLFHRSRLPESMDDADECLLEFYHQESLQQGGRVRDRLRDGVESALKILGTGFLQHPQSQSLREKFEAGTLTEVAYYRQLLMLIYRLLFLMVAESRNLLLSTDDPEKIRIYREYYSIERLRALVERQTWRREGFQDLWQGLRVTFQLFDENWRGQVLGLSPLDGDLFGSDTLRDLDGCAIDNHDLILALRQLSLYEQKSQLRRVNYGALDVEELGSVYESLLEFHPQVKVGSRESGVG
;
A
#
# COMPACT_ATOMS: atom_id res chain seq x y z
N MET A 1 -14.65 28.16 -21.18
CA MET A 1 -14.78 28.75 -19.82
C MET A 1 -14.19 30.16 -19.70
N SER A 2 -13.30 30.61 -20.60
CA SER A 2 -12.65 31.95 -20.58
C SER A 2 -13.58 33.17 -20.81
N ARG A 3 -14.88 32.95 -21.03
CA ARG A 3 -15.88 34.01 -21.27
C ARG A 3 -16.79 34.30 -20.06
N LEU A 4 -16.61 33.58 -18.95
CA LEU A 4 -17.36 33.79 -17.72
C LEU A 4 -16.66 34.81 -16.80
N PRO A 5 -17.39 35.63 -16.02
CA PRO A 5 -16.81 36.53 -15.01
C PRO A 5 -15.85 35.78 -14.10
N GLU A 6 -14.77 36.41 -13.62
CA GLU A 6 -13.73 35.73 -12.81
C GLU A 6 -14.29 35.08 -11.54
N ASP A 7 -15.25 35.73 -10.88
CA ASP A 7 -15.88 35.25 -9.64
C ASP A 7 -16.96 34.17 -9.85
N ASP A 8 -17.32 33.87 -11.11
CA ASP A 8 -18.30 32.82 -11.42
C ASP A 8 -17.67 31.44 -11.14
N PRO A 9 -18.30 30.57 -10.31
CA PRO A 9 -17.79 29.21 -10.06
C PRO A 9 -17.79 28.30 -11.30
N ALA A 10 -18.43 28.72 -12.39
CA ALA A 10 -18.64 28.02 -13.65
C ALA A 10 -19.59 26.81 -13.58
N THR A 11 -20.43 26.71 -12.54
CA THR A 11 -21.29 25.55 -12.25
C THR A 11 -22.16 25.11 -13.43
N THR A 12 -22.90 26.02 -14.05
CA THR A 12 -23.82 25.66 -15.15
C THR A 12 -23.07 25.14 -16.37
N VAL A 13 -21.96 25.77 -16.74
CA VAL A 13 -21.16 25.35 -17.89
C VAL A 13 -20.49 24.00 -17.62
N THR A 14 -19.89 23.83 -16.44
CA THR A 14 -19.32 22.56 -16.00
C THR A 14 -20.34 21.43 -16.05
N ARG A 15 -21.54 21.67 -15.52
CA ARG A 15 -22.59 20.65 -15.47
C ARG A 15 -23.13 20.33 -16.86
N GLU A 16 -23.71 21.32 -17.55
CA GLU A 16 -24.50 21.08 -18.76
C GLU A 16 -23.66 20.77 -19.99
N GLN A 17 -22.49 21.40 -20.13
CA GLN A 17 -21.69 21.29 -21.36
C GLN A 17 -20.57 20.26 -21.27
N TRP A 18 -20.19 19.83 -20.06
CA TRP A 18 -19.07 18.93 -19.85
C TRP A 18 -19.44 17.65 -19.10
N VAL A 19 -19.89 17.77 -17.85
CA VAL A 19 -20.13 16.60 -17.00
C VAL A 19 -21.32 15.77 -17.47
N MET A 20 -22.45 16.41 -17.84
CA MET A 20 -23.64 15.68 -18.30
C MET A 20 -23.38 14.86 -19.58
N PRO A 21 -22.76 15.40 -20.65
CA PRO A 21 -22.39 14.60 -21.82
C PRO A 21 -21.45 13.43 -21.48
N LEU A 22 -20.45 13.65 -20.62
CA LEU A 22 -19.51 12.61 -20.21
C LEU A 22 -20.22 11.50 -19.44
N LEU A 23 -21.06 11.83 -18.46
CA LEU A 23 -21.87 10.84 -17.72
C LEU A 23 -22.75 10.02 -18.67
N ARG A 24 -23.44 10.66 -19.62
CA ARG A 24 -24.25 9.92 -20.61
C ARG A 24 -23.39 8.96 -21.45
N SER A 25 -22.19 9.37 -21.84
CA SER A 25 -21.25 8.49 -22.56
C SER A 25 -20.75 7.30 -21.72
N LEU A 26 -20.76 7.45 -20.38
CA LEU A 26 -20.43 6.40 -19.41
C LEU A 26 -21.64 5.54 -19.01
N GLY A 27 -22.79 5.70 -19.70
CA GLY A 27 -23.99 4.91 -19.50
C GLY A 27 -24.92 5.39 -18.39
N TYR A 28 -24.77 6.63 -17.90
CA TYR A 28 -25.66 7.21 -16.89
C TYR A 28 -26.86 7.92 -17.53
N GLU A 29 -27.96 8.00 -16.79
CA GLU A 29 -29.11 8.86 -17.09
C GLU A 29 -29.30 9.90 -15.98
N PRO A 30 -28.36 10.86 -15.82
CA PRO A 30 -28.30 11.70 -14.63
C PRO A 30 -29.55 12.57 -14.49
N ILE A 31 -30.17 12.53 -13.30
CA ILE A 31 -31.35 13.32 -12.95
C ILE A 31 -30.98 14.37 -11.92
N TYR A 32 -31.31 15.63 -12.21
CA TYR A 32 -31.08 16.74 -11.29
C TYR A 32 -31.99 16.66 -10.06
N THR A 33 -31.40 16.80 -8.87
CA THR A 33 -32.11 16.79 -7.60
C THR A 33 -32.30 18.23 -7.12
N ALA A 34 -33.51 18.77 -7.29
CA ALA A 34 -33.79 20.18 -7.02
C ALA A 34 -33.95 20.52 -5.53
N LYS A 35 -34.34 19.53 -4.71
CA LYS A 35 -34.54 19.70 -3.27
C LYS A 35 -33.46 18.94 -2.52
N ALA A 36 -32.85 19.60 -1.53
CA ALA A 36 -31.96 18.91 -0.63
C ALA A 36 -32.73 17.88 0.21
N GLU A 37 -32.11 16.74 0.47
CA GLU A 37 -32.69 15.65 1.24
C GLU A 37 -32.46 15.90 2.72
N VAL A 38 -33.42 15.50 3.55
CA VAL A 38 -33.31 15.62 5.01
C VAL A 38 -33.12 14.24 5.61
N VAL A 39 -31.93 14.00 6.16
CA VAL A 39 -31.53 12.72 6.76
C VAL A 39 -31.10 13.04 8.20
N GLU A 40 -31.77 12.40 9.16
CA GLU A 40 -31.51 12.60 10.61
C GLU A 40 -31.52 14.07 11.06
N GLY A 41 -32.35 14.91 10.44
CA GLY A 41 -32.45 16.34 10.75
C GLY A 41 -31.34 17.21 10.13
N GLN A 42 -30.37 16.62 9.42
CA GLN A 42 -29.41 17.32 8.59
C GLN A 42 -29.90 17.39 7.14
N THR A 43 -29.52 18.46 6.45
CA THR A 43 -29.90 18.69 5.05
C THR A 43 -28.73 18.38 4.13
N TYR A 44 -28.94 17.63 3.04
CA TYR A 44 -27.89 17.28 2.08
C TYR A 44 -28.30 17.67 0.67
N ALA A 45 -27.62 18.67 0.11
CA ALA A 45 -27.88 19.15 -1.24
C ALA A 45 -27.06 18.38 -2.29
N ILE A 46 -27.36 17.09 -2.45
CA ILE A 46 -26.76 16.26 -3.50
C ILE A 46 -27.32 16.71 -4.86
N SER A 47 -26.46 16.96 -5.84
CA SER A 47 -26.88 17.64 -7.06
C SER A 47 -27.69 16.77 -8.02
N HIS A 48 -27.37 15.47 -8.09
CA HIS A 48 -27.97 14.53 -9.04
C HIS A 48 -28.05 13.13 -8.47
N ARG A 49 -28.86 12.31 -9.13
CA ARG A 49 -28.81 10.85 -9.10
C ARG A 49 -28.26 10.31 -10.41
N ALA A 50 -27.59 9.16 -10.34
CA ALA A 50 -27.04 8.47 -11.50
C ALA A 50 -28.12 8.13 -12.55
N GLU A 51 -29.33 7.85 -12.09
CA GLU A 51 -30.53 7.49 -12.85
C GLU A 51 -31.80 7.97 -12.11
N PRO A 52 -32.99 7.88 -12.71
CA PRO A 52 -34.24 8.13 -12.00
C PRO A 52 -34.44 7.21 -10.79
N GLY A 53 -34.72 7.81 -9.63
CA GLY A 53 -34.99 7.11 -8.37
C GLY A 53 -34.11 7.62 -7.21
N GLU A 54 -34.69 7.75 -6.02
CA GLU A 54 -33.95 8.25 -4.84
C GLU A 54 -32.89 7.27 -4.36
N ASN A 55 -33.11 5.96 -4.59
CA ASN A 55 -32.20 4.87 -4.24
C ASN A 55 -31.02 4.68 -5.19
N LYS A 56 -30.94 5.45 -6.29
CA LYS A 56 -29.83 5.37 -7.24
C LYS A 56 -28.57 6.02 -6.67
N PRO A 57 -27.36 5.62 -7.12
CA PRO A 57 -26.12 6.20 -6.63
C PRO A 57 -26.10 7.74 -6.74
N PRO A 58 -25.73 8.46 -5.68
CA PRO A 58 -25.63 9.91 -5.70
C PRO A 58 -24.45 10.39 -6.55
N VAL A 59 -24.69 11.47 -7.30
CA VAL A 59 -23.67 12.17 -8.09
C VAL A 59 -23.70 13.66 -7.74
N HIS A 60 -22.61 14.15 -7.13
CA HIS A 60 -22.49 15.55 -6.73
C HIS A 60 -21.53 16.32 -7.65
N ILE A 61 -22.04 17.36 -8.30
CA ILE A 61 -21.35 18.13 -9.33
C ILE A 61 -21.31 19.58 -8.90
N ILE A 62 -20.11 20.13 -8.81
CA ILE A 62 -19.86 21.56 -8.56
C ILE A 62 -19.18 22.21 -9.76
N GLY A 63 -19.04 23.54 -9.73
CA GLY A 63 -18.34 24.28 -10.78
C GLY A 63 -16.84 24.06 -10.79
N SER A 64 -16.22 24.08 -11.97
CA SER A 64 -14.80 23.74 -12.19
C SER A 64 -13.82 24.69 -11.52
N ARG A 65 -14.25 25.90 -11.15
CA ARG A 65 -13.41 26.85 -10.41
C ARG A 65 -13.48 26.66 -8.89
N VAL A 66 -14.25 25.68 -8.41
CA VAL A 66 -14.34 25.32 -6.99
C VAL A 66 -13.59 24.01 -6.77
N ARG A 67 -12.71 23.98 -5.76
CA ARG A 67 -12.01 22.74 -5.37
C ARG A 67 -12.95 21.83 -4.56
N LEU A 68 -12.79 20.51 -4.68
CA LEU A 68 -13.66 19.54 -4.01
C LEU A 68 -13.61 19.63 -2.47
N GLU A 69 -12.51 20.15 -1.92
CA GLU A 69 -12.28 20.36 -0.49
C GLU A 69 -12.55 21.80 -0.04
N GLN A 70 -12.85 22.70 -0.99
CA GLN A 70 -13.15 24.07 -0.66
C GLN A 70 -14.52 24.14 0.01
N ARG A 71 -14.54 24.67 1.23
CA ARG A 71 -15.80 24.96 1.92
C ARG A 71 -16.45 26.18 1.26
N PRO A 72 -17.75 26.11 0.92
CA PRO A 72 -18.44 27.25 0.35
C PRO A 72 -18.53 28.38 1.40
N PRO A 73 -18.45 29.66 0.99
CA PRO A 73 -18.53 30.80 1.91
C PRO A 73 -19.91 30.92 2.58
N SER A 74 -20.95 30.37 1.94
CA SER A 74 -22.34 30.37 2.39
C SER A 74 -23.04 29.07 1.99
N GLY A 75 -24.01 28.62 2.80
CA GLY A 75 -24.74 27.37 2.58
C GLY A 75 -24.94 26.60 3.88
N ILE A 76 -25.99 25.77 3.94
CA ILE A 76 -26.22 24.83 5.05
C ILE A 76 -26.37 23.44 4.42
N PRO A 77 -25.48 22.49 4.72
CA PRO A 77 -24.37 22.55 5.67
C PRO A 77 -23.12 23.20 5.02
N ARG A 78 -22.23 23.79 5.84
CA ARG A 78 -20.97 24.42 5.37
C ARG A 78 -19.86 23.39 5.12
N LEU A 79 -20.19 22.33 4.40
CA LEU A 79 -19.26 21.26 4.07
C LEU A 79 -18.69 21.51 2.68
N SER A 80 -17.45 21.08 2.47
CA SER A 80 -16.91 20.97 1.12
C SER A 80 -17.69 19.90 0.34
N ALA A 81 -17.62 19.93 -0.99
CA ALA A 81 -18.32 18.95 -1.82
C ALA A 81 -17.96 17.50 -1.44
N HIS A 82 -16.68 17.24 -1.16
CA HIS A 82 -16.23 15.93 -0.69
C HIS A 82 -16.83 15.56 0.67
N ALA A 83 -16.77 16.47 1.66
CA ALA A 83 -17.29 16.20 3.00
C ALA A 83 -18.82 16.04 3.02
N LEU A 84 -19.54 16.84 2.21
CA LEU A 84 -20.99 16.73 2.07
C LEU A 84 -21.41 15.34 1.59
N VAL A 85 -20.73 14.81 0.57
CA VAL A 85 -21.03 13.49 0.02
C VAL A 85 -20.62 12.39 1.00
N GLN A 86 -19.46 12.51 1.65
CA GLN A 86 -19.03 11.51 2.64
C GLN A 86 -20.00 11.44 3.82
N GLU A 87 -20.42 12.58 4.39
CA GLU A 87 -21.41 12.59 5.46
C GLU A 87 -22.74 12.03 4.98
N TYR A 88 -23.18 12.36 3.76
CA TYR A 88 -24.39 11.78 3.18
C TYR A 88 -24.32 10.25 3.09
N LEU A 89 -23.22 9.68 2.59
CA LEU A 89 -23.02 8.23 2.54
C LEU A 89 -23.06 7.61 3.95
N ASN A 90 -22.36 8.21 4.92
CA ASN A 90 -22.27 7.67 6.27
C ASN A 90 -23.60 7.71 7.07
N HIS A 91 -24.59 8.50 6.63
CA HIS A 91 -25.92 8.59 7.26
C HIS A 91 -27.04 7.97 6.42
N THR A 92 -26.72 7.33 5.29
CA THR A 92 -27.71 6.68 4.41
C THR A 92 -27.27 5.27 4.05
N GLU A 93 -28.14 4.50 3.37
CA GLU A 93 -27.80 3.16 2.87
C GLU A 93 -27.09 3.20 1.50
N HIS A 94 -26.78 4.40 0.99
CA HIS A 94 -25.96 4.51 -0.22
C HIS A 94 -24.53 4.10 0.10
N LEU A 95 -23.99 3.16 -0.68
CA LEU A 95 -22.63 2.66 -0.47
C LEU A 95 -21.56 3.41 -1.26
N TRP A 96 -21.90 3.89 -2.47
CA TRP A 96 -20.95 4.50 -3.41
C TRP A 96 -21.50 5.81 -3.99
N ALA A 97 -20.62 6.79 -4.16
CA ALA A 97 -20.95 8.08 -4.76
C ALA A 97 -19.86 8.60 -5.69
N VAL A 98 -20.26 9.47 -6.62
CA VAL A 98 -19.33 10.27 -7.43
C VAL A 98 -19.39 11.73 -7.01
N VAL A 99 -18.25 12.35 -6.79
CA VAL A 99 -18.14 13.82 -6.60
C VAL A 99 -17.14 14.41 -7.59
N THR A 100 -17.53 15.49 -8.26
CA THR A 100 -16.72 16.08 -9.33
C THR A 100 -16.93 17.59 -9.48
N ASN A 101 -15.87 18.30 -9.89
CA ASN A 101 -15.95 19.66 -10.40
C ASN A 101 -15.76 19.70 -11.94
N GLY A 102 -15.90 18.56 -12.60
CA GLY A 102 -15.65 18.36 -14.02
C GLY A 102 -14.20 18.05 -14.36
N LEU A 103 -13.24 18.67 -13.68
CA LEU A 103 -11.80 18.45 -13.93
C LEU A 103 -11.27 17.29 -13.08
N ARG A 104 -11.62 17.28 -11.79
CA ARG A 104 -11.30 16.18 -10.86
C ARG A 104 -12.53 15.37 -10.53
N TRP A 105 -12.35 14.06 -10.56
CA TRP A 105 -13.42 13.09 -10.31
C TRP A 105 -13.01 12.18 -9.17
N ARG A 106 -13.87 12.10 -8.16
CA ARG A 106 -13.68 11.20 -7.03
C ARG A 106 -14.79 10.17 -6.95
N LEU A 107 -14.37 8.94 -6.70
CA LEU A 107 -15.23 7.84 -6.30
C LEU A 107 -15.09 7.67 -4.78
N LEU A 108 -16.20 7.80 -4.07
CA LEU A 108 -16.29 7.66 -2.62
C LEU A 108 -17.06 6.39 -2.28
N ARG A 109 -16.67 5.75 -1.19
CA ARG A 109 -17.40 4.67 -0.53
C ARG A 109 -17.82 5.14 0.86
N ASP A 110 -18.93 4.63 1.37
CA ASP A 110 -19.23 4.72 2.80
C ASP A 110 -18.00 4.25 3.61
N SER A 111 -17.65 5.07 4.59
CA SER A 111 -16.52 4.85 5.46
C SER A 111 -16.74 5.57 6.79
N SER A 112 -16.75 4.78 7.87
CA SER A 112 -16.82 5.28 9.24
C SER A 112 -15.50 5.87 9.74
N LEU A 113 -14.43 5.88 8.93
CA LEU A 113 -13.12 6.41 9.29
C LEU A 113 -13.14 7.94 9.34
N MET A 114 -13.13 8.51 10.56
CA MET A 114 -13.16 9.98 10.76
C MET A 114 -11.82 10.69 10.48
N THR A 115 -10.70 9.96 10.45
CA THR A 115 -9.35 10.56 10.48
C THR A 115 -8.68 10.69 9.12
N ARG A 116 -9.15 9.96 8.08
CA ARG A 116 -8.53 9.95 6.75
C ARG A 116 -9.59 9.90 5.66
N LEU A 117 -9.48 10.81 4.70
CA LEU A 117 -10.30 10.78 3.49
C LEU A 117 -9.97 9.53 2.67
N THR A 118 -10.98 8.72 2.34
CA THR A 118 -10.83 7.49 1.56
C THR A 118 -11.57 7.64 0.24
N TYR A 119 -10.85 7.80 -0.85
CA TYR A 119 -11.41 7.97 -2.19
C TYR A 119 -10.41 7.57 -3.27
N VAL A 120 -10.92 7.32 -4.47
CA VAL A 120 -10.11 7.24 -5.69
C VAL A 120 -10.33 8.52 -6.47
N GLU A 121 -9.25 9.25 -6.82
CA GLU A 121 -9.31 10.48 -7.62
C GLU A 121 -8.63 10.30 -8.97
N PHE A 122 -9.24 10.88 -10.01
CA PHE A 122 -8.63 11.10 -11.31
C PHE A 122 -8.64 12.59 -11.65
N ASP A 123 -7.51 13.11 -12.12
CA ASP A 123 -7.38 14.44 -12.70
C ASP A 123 -7.59 14.36 -14.22
N LEU A 124 -8.83 14.51 -14.68
CA LEU A 124 -9.18 14.41 -16.10
C LEU A 124 -8.57 15.54 -16.93
N GLU A 125 -8.30 16.71 -16.33
CA GLU A 125 -7.63 17.78 -17.04
C GLU A 125 -6.21 17.35 -17.45
N GLN A 126 -5.45 16.80 -16.49
CA GLN A 126 -4.12 16.27 -16.77
C GLN A 126 -4.15 15.10 -17.76
N ILE A 127 -5.07 14.14 -17.56
CA ILE A 127 -5.18 12.94 -18.40
C ILE A 127 -5.48 13.31 -19.86
N LEU A 128 -6.42 14.22 -20.09
CA LEU A 128 -6.84 14.61 -21.44
C LEU A 128 -5.80 15.50 -22.11
N ASN A 129 -5.20 16.46 -21.40
CA ASN A 129 -4.15 17.32 -21.96
C ASN A 129 -2.87 16.53 -22.27
N GLY A 130 -2.58 15.48 -21.51
CA GLY A 130 -1.44 14.59 -21.72
C GLY A 130 -1.71 13.41 -22.66
N GLU A 131 -2.93 13.30 -23.21
CA GLU A 131 -3.37 12.17 -24.04
C GLU A 131 -3.09 10.80 -23.40
N ASN A 132 -3.22 10.68 -22.06
CA ASN A 132 -2.89 9.47 -21.32
C ASN A 132 -4.01 8.42 -21.40
N PHE A 133 -4.07 7.72 -22.53
CA PHE A 133 -5.09 6.68 -22.79
C PHE A 133 -5.12 5.56 -21.75
N ALA A 134 -3.97 5.21 -21.15
CA ALA A 134 -3.89 4.15 -20.15
C ALA A 134 -4.65 4.54 -18.87
N GLU A 135 -4.44 5.76 -18.39
CA GLU A 135 -5.09 6.29 -17.20
C GLU A 135 -6.57 6.60 -17.45
N PHE A 136 -6.92 7.11 -18.64
CA PHE A 136 -8.32 7.23 -19.05
C PHE A 136 -9.04 5.87 -19.09
N GLY A 137 -8.35 4.82 -19.53
CA GLY A 137 -8.88 3.45 -19.51
C GLY A 137 -9.21 2.96 -18.09
N LEU A 138 -8.43 3.36 -17.08
CA LEU A 138 -8.73 3.08 -15.68
C LEU A 138 -9.92 3.91 -15.18
N PHE A 139 -9.97 5.20 -15.51
CA PHE A 139 -11.12 6.06 -15.22
C PHE A 139 -12.41 5.45 -15.77
N TYR A 140 -12.45 5.07 -17.06
CA TYR A 140 -13.61 4.42 -17.67
C TYR A 140 -14.01 3.14 -16.92
N ARG A 141 -13.06 2.28 -16.54
CA ARG A 141 -13.34 1.01 -15.87
C ARG A 141 -13.88 1.16 -14.45
N LEU A 142 -13.67 2.30 -13.80
CA LEU A 142 -14.15 2.56 -12.44
C LEU A 142 -15.40 3.43 -12.42
N PHE A 143 -15.51 4.41 -13.32
CA PHE A 143 -16.60 5.37 -13.34
C PHE A 143 -17.73 5.01 -14.31
N HIS A 144 -17.63 3.95 -15.11
CA HIS A 144 -18.76 3.50 -15.95
C HIS A 144 -19.96 3.06 -15.08
N ARG A 145 -21.19 3.40 -15.49
CA ARG A 145 -22.40 3.17 -14.69
C ARG A 145 -22.56 1.74 -14.20
N SER A 146 -22.27 0.76 -15.05
CA SER A 146 -22.35 -0.68 -14.74
C SER A 146 -21.38 -1.19 -13.65
N ARG A 147 -20.58 -0.31 -13.06
CA ARG A 147 -19.64 -0.64 -11.96
C ARG A 147 -20.20 -0.27 -10.60
N LEU A 148 -21.10 0.71 -10.55
CA LEU A 148 -21.80 1.14 -9.36
C LEU A 148 -23.06 0.29 -9.12
N PRO A 149 -23.60 0.29 -7.89
CA PRO A 149 -24.87 -0.37 -7.57
C PRO A 149 -26.02 0.06 -8.48
N GLU A 150 -26.98 -0.84 -8.74
CA GLU A 150 -28.25 -0.46 -9.35
C GLU A 150 -29.13 0.35 -8.39
N SER A 151 -29.03 0.11 -7.09
CA SER A 151 -29.81 0.72 -6.03
C SER A 151 -29.10 0.58 -4.68
N MET A 152 -29.77 0.96 -3.58
CA MET A 152 -29.25 0.72 -2.22
C MET A 152 -29.32 -0.77 -1.84
N ASP A 153 -30.32 -1.51 -2.34
CA ASP A 153 -30.61 -2.90 -1.94
C ASP A 153 -29.59 -3.91 -2.49
N ASP A 154 -28.92 -3.60 -3.60
CA ASP A 154 -27.94 -4.45 -4.30
C ASP A 154 -26.51 -3.87 -4.22
N ALA A 155 -26.28 -2.97 -3.27
CA ALA A 155 -25.01 -2.27 -3.16
C ALA A 155 -23.81 -3.21 -2.95
N ASP A 156 -24.03 -4.33 -2.28
CA ASP A 156 -23.07 -5.41 -2.02
C ASP A 156 -22.76 -6.28 -3.24
N GLU A 157 -23.66 -6.33 -4.23
CA GLU A 157 -23.50 -7.13 -5.46
C GLU A 157 -22.75 -6.39 -6.58
N CYS A 158 -22.57 -5.07 -6.44
CA CYS A 158 -21.93 -4.28 -7.49
C CYS A 158 -20.44 -4.62 -7.66
N LEU A 159 -19.89 -4.40 -8.85
CA LEU A 159 -18.50 -4.79 -9.16
C LEU A 159 -17.48 -4.04 -8.30
N LEU A 160 -17.72 -2.76 -8.00
CA LEU A 160 -16.82 -2.00 -7.12
C LEU A 160 -16.79 -2.61 -5.72
N GLU A 161 -17.95 -3.01 -5.19
CA GLU A 161 -18.02 -3.63 -3.86
C GLU A 161 -17.46 -5.04 -3.87
N PHE A 162 -17.69 -5.83 -4.92
CA PHE A 162 -17.05 -7.12 -5.10
C PHE A 162 -15.52 -7.03 -5.01
N TYR A 163 -14.90 -6.08 -5.73
CA TYR A 163 -13.44 -5.91 -5.67
C TYR A 163 -12.96 -5.32 -4.34
N HIS A 164 -13.76 -4.48 -3.68
CA HIS A 164 -13.46 -4.00 -2.33
C HIS A 164 -13.45 -5.15 -1.31
N GLN A 165 -14.50 -5.98 -1.31
CA GLN A 165 -14.61 -7.15 -0.44
C GLN A 165 -13.54 -8.20 -0.74
N GLU A 166 -13.26 -8.46 -2.03
CA GLU A 166 -12.12 -9.31 -2.39
C GLU A 166 -10.82 -8.72 -1.83
N SER A 167 -10.57 -7.41 -1.95
CA SER A 167 -9.37 -6.79 -1.38
C SER A 167 -9.25 -7.00 0.13
N LEU A 168 -10.35 -6.86 0.89
CA LEU A 168 -10.38 -7.12 2.34
C LEU A 168 -10.12 -8.61 2.66
N GLN A 169 -10.79 -9.52 1.96
CA GLN A 169 -10.58 -10.97 2.15
C GLN A 169 -9.16 -11.40 1.75
N GLN A 170 -8.59 -10.78 0.72
CA GLN A 170 -7.21 -11.01 0.35
C GLN A 170 -6.27 -10.52 1.45
N GLY A 171 -6.50 -9.35 2.07
CA GLY A 171 -5.71 -8.84 3.20
C GLY A 171 -5.59 -9.85 4.35
N GLY A 172 -6.72 -10.36 4.84
CA GLY A 172 -6.73 -11.37 5.90
C GLY A 172 -6.02 -12.68 5.53
N ARG A 173 -6.19 -13.17 4.29
CA ARG A 173 -5.49 -14.37 3.80
C ARG A 173 -3.99 -14.13 3.61
N VAL A 174 -3.60 -12.92 3.22
CA VAL A 174 -2.19 -12.52 3.08
C VAL A 174 -1.53 -12.49 4.46
N ARG A 175 -2.21 -11.98 5.49
CA ARG A 175 -1.70 -12.00 6.87
C ARG A 175 -1.35 -13.41 7.34
N ASP A 176 -2.30 -14.35 7.22
CA ASP A 176 -2.09 -15.73 7.70
C ASP A 176 -0.94 -16.41 6.94
N ARG A 177 -0.85 -16.19 5.62
CA ARG A 177 0.26 -16.72 4.79
C ARG A 177 1.59 -16.02 5.06
N LEU A 178 1.57 -14.74 5.40
CA LEU A 178 2.76 -13.97 5.73
C LEU A 178 3.37 -14.49 7.03
N ARG A 179 2.55 -14.91 8.01
CA ARG A 179 3.03 -15.60 9.21
C ARG A 179 3.84 -16.85 8.84
N ASP A 180 3.29 -17.74 8.02
CA ASP A 180 3.98 -18.96 7.57
C ASP A 180 5.26 -18.63 6.77
N GLY A 181 5.18 -17.59 5.93
CA GLY A 181 6.31 -17.09 5.14
C GLY A 181 7.44 -16.55 6.01
N VAL A 182 7.12 -15.82 7.09
CA VAL A 182 8.11 -15.32 8.05
C VAL A 182 8.74 -16.47 8.84
N GLU A 183 7.96 -17.43 9.31
CA GLU A 183 8.51 -18.61 10.01
C GLU A 183 9.50 -19.36 9.11
N SER A 184 9.12 -19.56 7.85
CA SER A 184 9.99 -20.20 6.85
C SER A 184 11.25 -19.37 6.58
N ALA A 185 11.11 -18.05 6.42
CA ALA A 185 12.24 -17.15 6.22
C ALA A 185 13.22 -17.16 7.42
N LEU A 186 12.71 -17.18 8.64
CA LEU A 186 13.53 -17.28 9.86
C LEU A 186 14.36 -18.58 9.88
N LYS A 187 13.75 -19.72 9.54
CA LYS A 187 14.46 -21.00 9.43
C LYS A 187 15.53 -20.97 8.34
N ILE A 188 15.22 -20.42 7.17
CA ILE A 188 16.15 -20.32 6.04
C ILE A 188 17.32 -19.40 6.39
N LEU A 189 17.06 -18.19 6.88
CA LEU A 189 18.10 -17.23 7.26
C LEU A 189 18.95 -17.79 8.40
N GLY A 190 18.31 -18.29 9.46
CA GLY A 190 18.98 -18.84 10.62
C GLY A 190 19.92 -19.99 10.25
N THR A 191 19.46 -20.90 9.39
CA THR A 191 20.26 -22.02 8.90
C THR A 191 21.35 -21.55 7.92
N GLY A 192 21.01 -20.63 7.01
CA GLY A 192 21.92 -20.11 5.99
C GLY A 192 23.13 -19.41 6.60
N PHE A 193 22.92 -18.53 7.59
CA PHE A 193 24.01 -17.89 8.34
C PHE A 193 24.87 -18.93 9.07
N LEU A 194 24.26 -19.91 9.75
CA LEU A 194 24.99 -20.93 10.50
C LEU A 194 25.77 -21.91 9.62
N GLN A 195 25.28 -22.22 8.42
CA GLN A 195 25.94 -23.16 7.50
C GLN A 195 27.03 -22.50 6.65
N HIS A 196 26.98 -21.18 6.48
CA HIS A 196 27.94 -20.49 5.62
C HIS A 196 29.38 -20.63 6.13
N PRO A 197 30.37 -20.96 5.29
CA PRO A 197 31.75 -21.19 5.72
C PRO A 197 32.36 -19.99 6.46
N GLN A 198 32.11 -18.77 5.98
CA GLN A 198 32.64 -17.52 6.56
C GLN A 198 31.99 -17.11 7.89
N SER A 199 30.93 -17.79 8.33
CA SER A 199 30.24 -17.51 9.61
C SER A 199 30.78 -18.39 10.74
N GLN A 200 32.07 -18.69 10.74
CA GLN A 200 32.70 -19.55 11.75
C GLN A 200 32.62 -18.93 13.15
N SER A 201 32.83 -17.62 13.27
CA SER A 201 32.73 -16.88 14.53
C SER A 201 31.35 -17.02 15.19
N LEU A 202 30.28 -17.12 14.40
CA LEU A 202 28.92 -17.35 14.91
C LEU A 202 28.79 -18.73 15.56
N ARG A 203 29.32 -19.77 14.90
CA ARG A 203 29.31 -21.15 15.43
C ARG A 203 30.14 -21.26 16.71
N GLU A 204 31.31 -20.64 16.73
CA GLU A 204 32.18 -20.60 17.91
C GLU A 204 31.51 -19.90 19.11
N LYS A 205 30.73 -18.84 18.88
CA LYS A 205 29.96 -18.17 19.95
C LYS A 205 28.89 -19.07 20.57
N PHE A 206 28.27 -19.94 19.77
CA PHE A 206 27.33 -20.96 20.25
C PHE A 206 28.05 -22.05 21.04
N GLU A 207 29.17 -22.56 20.53
CA GLU A 207 29.98 -23.57 21.22
C GLU A 207 30.53 -23.06 22.56
N ALA A 208 30.93 -21.78 22.62
CA ALA A 208 31.39 -21.11 23.83
C ALA A 208 30.24 -20.74 24.80
N GLY A 209 28.97 -20.90 24.41
CA GLY A 209 27.81 -20.51 25.20
C GLY A 209 27.62 -18.99 25.38
N THR A 210 28.40 -18.18 24.66
CA THR A 210 28.33 -16.71 24.71
C THR A 210 27.12 -16.15 23.95
N LEU A 211 26.60 -16.91 22.97
CA LEU A 211 25.39 -16.59 22.24
C LEU A 211 24.33 -17.67 22.52
N THR A 212 23.17 -17.25 23.03
CA THR A 212 22.04 -18.14 23.27
C THR A 212 21.14 -18.23 22.03
N GLU A 213 20.39 -19.33 21.90
CA GLU A 213 19.41 -19.52 20.82
C GLU A 213 18.37 -18.40 20.79
N VAL A 214 17.93 -17.94 21.96
CA VAL A 214 16.98 -16.83 22.11
C VAL A 214 17.57 -15.50 21.63
N ALA A 215 18.85 -15.22 21.95
CA ALA A 215 19.50 -14.00 21.50
C ALA A 215 19.73 -13.98 19.98
N TYR A 216 20.10 -15.13 19.40
CA TYR A 216 20.21 -15.28 17.95
C TYR A 216 18.87 -15.11 17.25
N TYR A 217 17.81 -15.75 17.77
CA TYR A 217 16.46 -15.62 17.25
C TYR A 217 15.95 -14.17 17.28
N ARG A 218 16.23 -13.41 18.34
CA ARG A 218 15.91 -11.98 18.40
C ARG A 218 16.57 -11.16 17.29
N GLN A 219 17.83 -11.47 16.94
CA GLN A 219 18.52 -10.80 15.83
C GLN A 219 17.93 -11.19 14.47
N LEU A 220 17.53 -12.45 14.28
CA LEU A 220 16.83 -12.87 13.07
C LEU A 220 15.46 -12.20 12.94
N LEU A 221 14.70 -12.07 14.03
CA LEU A 221 13.45 -11.31 14.05
C LEU A 221 13.68 -9.84 13.69
N MET A 222 14.72 -9.22 14.25
CA MET A 222 15.08 -7.84 13.92
C MET A 222 15.44 -7.68 12.44
N LEU A 223 16.15 -8.65 11.86
CA LEU A 223 16.45 -8.67 10.44
C LEU A 223 15.16 -8.77 9.59
N ILE A 224 14.24 -9.66 9.95
CA ILE A 224 12.93 -9.74 9.29
C ILE A 224 12.16 -8.42 9.42
N TYR A 225 12.16 -7.78 10.59
CA TYR A 225 11.51 -6.49 10.79
C TYR A 225 12.09 -5.40 9.91
N ARG A 226 13.42 -5.32 9.77
CA ARG A 226 14.04 -4.38 8.82
C ARG A 226 13.56 -4.64 7.40
N LEU A 227 13.50 -5.90 6.97
CA LEU A 227 13.04 -6.27 5.63
C LEU A 227 11.58 -5.86 5.41
N LEU A 228 10.67 -6.28 6.29
CA LEU A 228 9.24 -5.97 6.20
C LEU A 228 8.99 -4.46 6.27
N PHE A 229 9.69 -3.75 7.15
CA PHE A 229 9.62 -2.29 7.25
C PHE A 229 9.98 -1.63 5.92
N LEU A 230 11.10 -2.01 5.30
CA LEU A 230 11.49 -1.46 4.00
C LEU A 230 10.46 -1.79 2.92
N MET A 231 9.88 -3.00 2.91
CA MET A 231 8.86 -3.37 1.93
C MET A 231 7.58 -2.51 2.07
N VAL A 232 7.16 -2.23 3.31
CA VAL A 232 6.01 -1.36 3.59
C VAL A 232 6.34 0.10 3.27
N ALA A 233 7.49 0.60 3.71
CA ALA A 233 7.88 1.99 3.50
C ALA A 233 8.10 2.32 2.01
N GLU A 234 8.71 1.42 1.24
CA GLU A 234 8.86 1.58 -0.21
C GLU A 234 7.53 1.49 -0.95
N SER A 235 6.67 0.51 -0.61
CA SER A 235 5.37 0.36 -1.26
C SER A 235 4.43 1.55 -1.04
N ARG A 236 4.61 2.29 0.08
CA ARG A 236 3.88 3.51 0.40
C ARG A 236 4.62 4.80 -0.01
N ASN A 237 5.77 4.69 -0.69
CA ASN A 237 6.63 5.82 -1.08
C ASN A 237 7.02 6.76 0.08
N LEU A 238 7.31 6.21 1.27
CA LEU A 238 7.60 6.99 2.49
C LEU A 238 9.09 7.32 2.68
N LEU A 239 9.99 6.69 1.91
CA LEU A 239 11.43 6.76 2.15
C LEU A 239 12.12 7.95 1.49
N LEU A 240 11.63 8.40 0.33
CA LEU A 240 12.26 9.48 -0.45
C LEU A 240 11.61 10.82 -0.08
N SER A 241 12.41 11.76 0.43
CA SER A 241 11.99 13.14 0.70
C SER A 241 12.46 14.14 -0.36
N THR A 242 13.10 13.65 -1.42
CA THR A 242 13.69 14.45 -2.49
C THR A 242 12.90 14.31 -3.78
N ASP A 243 12.78 15.41 -4.54
CA ASP A 243 12.22 15.43 -5.89
C ASP A 243 13.30 15.25 -6.98
N ASP A 244 14.57 15.12 -6.59
CA ASP A 244 15.70 14.89 -7.50
C ASP A 244 15.60 13.52 -8.20
N PRO A 245 15.34 13.47 -9.52
CA PRO A 245 15.11 12.23 -10.25
C PRO A 245 16.34 11.31 -10.30
N GLU A 246 17.56 11.86 -10.20
CA GLU A 246 18.78 11.05 -10.21
C GLU A 246 18.97 10.31 -8.89
N LYS A 247 18.75 10.98 -7.76
CA LYS A 247 18.82 10.33 -6.43
C LYS A 247 17.76 9.25 -6.29
N ILE A 248 16.54 9.53 -6.74
CA ILE A 248 15.43 8.57 -6.77
C ILE A 248 15.82 7.34 -7.60
N ARG A 249 16.40 7.55 -8.80
CA ARG A 249 16.86 6.47 -9.68
C ARG A 249 17.93 5.61 -9.00
N ILE A 250 18.97 6.22 -8.45
CA ILE A 250 20.08 5.50 -7.77
C ILE A 250 19.53 4.63 -6.64
N TYR A 251 18.64 5.17 -5.81
CA TYR A 251 18.04 4.40 -4.71
C TYR A 251 17.25 3.19 -5.24
N ARG A 252 16.34 3.43 -6.19
CA ARG A 252 15.47 2.39 -6.76
C ARG A 252 16.24 1.30 -7.51
N GLU A 253 17.32 1.64 -8.21
CA GLU A 253 18.08 0.70 -9.03
C GLU A 253 19.12 -0.11 -8.25
N TYR A 254 19.62 0.39 -7.11
CA TYR A 254 20.75 -0.26 -6.42
C TYR A 254 20.42 -0.69 -4.98
N TYR A 255 19.70 0.14 -4.22
CA TYR A 255 19.54 -0.04 -2.77
C TYR A 255 18.15 -0.55 -2.36
N SER A 256 17.14 -0.30 -3.18
CA SER A 256 15.75 -0.62 -2.90
C SER A 256 15.52 -2.11 -2.64
N ILE A 257 14.68 -2.43 -1.65
CA ILE A 257 14.23 -3.79 -1.37
C ILE A 257 13.36 -4.30 -2.52
N GLU A 258 12.61 -3.43 -3.18
CA GLU A 258 11.79 -3.75 -4.35
C GLU A 258 12.62 -4.37 -5.48
N ARG A 259 13.89 -3.95 -5.63
CA ARG A 259 14.85 -4.60 -6.55
C ARG A 259 15.10 -6.06 -6.18
N LEU A 260 15.35 -6.35 -4.90
CA LEU A 260 15.56 -7.72 -4.44
C LEU A 260 14.28 -8.55 -4.59
N ARG A 261 13.11 -7.96 -4.36
CA ARG A 261 11.83 -8.63 -4.60
C ARG A 261 11.59 -8.92 -6.08
N ALA A 262 11.98 -8.02 -6.99
CA ALA A 262 11.93 -8.28 -8.43
C ALA A 262 12.92 -9.38 -8.85
N LEU A 263 14.03 -9.54 -8.12
CA LEU A 263 14.89 -10.69 -8.32
C LEU A 263 14.14 -11.98 -7.98
N VAL A 264 13.49 -12.11 -6.81
CA VAL A 264 12.87 -13.39 -6.37
C VAL A 264 11.87 -14.02 -7.35
N GLU A 265 11.30 -13.22 -8.26
CA GLU A 265 10.34 -13.66 -9.28
C GLU A 265 11.00 -14.44 -10.43
N ARG A 266 12.33 -14.36 -10.58
CA ARG A 266 13.08 -15.12 -11.59
C ARG A 266 13.18 -16.59 -11.18
N GLN A 267 13.23 -17.52 -12.13
CA GLN A 267 13.17 -18.96 -11.84
C GLN A 267 14.53 -19.63 -11.53
N THR A 268 15.65 -18.92 -11.59
CA THR A 268 16.98 -19.54 -11.55
C THR A 268 17.74 -19.19 -10.27
N TRP A 269 17.69 -20.08 -9.27
CA TRP A 269 18.45 -19.93 -8.02
C TRP A 269 19.25 -21.19 -7.75
N ARG A 270 20.51 -21.25 -8.20
CA ARG A 270 21.45 -22.29 -7.78
C ARG A 270 22.32 -21.74 -6.66
N ARG A 271 22.78 -22.62 -5.76
CA ARG A 271 23.82 -22.27 -4.79
C ARG A 271 25.13 -22.08 -5.54
N GLU A 272 25.66 -20.88 -5.48
CA GLU A 272 26.89 -20.49 -6.18
C GLU A 272 27.97 -19.99 -5.20
N GLY A 273 27.63 -19.77 -3.92
CA GLY A 273 28.56 -19.26 -2.90
C GLY A 273 28.73 -17.74 -2.93
N PHE A 274 28.01 -17.02 -3.80
CA PHE A 274 28.02 -15.56 -3.82
C PHE A 274 27.21 -14.98 -2.66
N GLN A 275 27.64 -13.80 -2.18
CA GLN A 275 27.07 -13.12 -1.00
C GLN A 275 26.87 -11.61 -1.23
N ASP A 276 27.00 -11.14 -2.47
CA ASP A 276 26.91 -9.72 -2.83
C ASP A 276 25.54 -9.11 -2.52
N LEU A 277 24.47 -9.91 -2.56
CA LEU A 277 23.13 -9.43 -2.19
C LEU A 277 23.04 -9.11 -0.69
N TRP A 278 23.66 -9.94 0.15
CA TRP A 278 23.75 -9.68 1.59
C TRP A 278 24.58 -8.43 1.88
N GLN A 279 25.72 -8.26 1.20
CA GLN A 279 26.54 -7.06 1.35
C GLN A 279 25.80 -5.80 0.90
N GLY A 280 25.09 -5.87 -0.23
CA GLY A 280 24.24 -4.77 -0.70
C GLY A 280 23.14 -4.41 0.30
N LEU A 281 22.49 -5.41 0.88
CA LEU A 281 21.44 -5.21 1.89
C LEU A 281 22.00 -4.57 3.18
N ARG A 282 23.20 -4.96 3.62
CA ARG A 282 23.89 -4.30 4.75
C ARG A 282 24.12 -2.82 4.48
N VAL A 283 24.56 -2.47 3.26
CA VAL A 283 24.71 -1.07 2.86
C VAL A 283 23.36 -0.36 2.86
N THR A 284 22.30 -0.99 2.35
CA THR A 284 20.94 -0.43 2.42
C THR A 284 20.53 -0.12 3.86
N PHE A 285 20.78 -1.02 4.81
CA PHE A 285 20.47 -0.75 6.23
C PHE A 285 21.27 0.43 6.78
N GLN A 286 22.54 0.57 6.40
CA GLN A 286 23.39 1.70 6.81
C GLN A 286 22.94 3.06 6.23
N LEU A 287 22.09 3.09 5.20
CA LEU A 287 21.49 4.34 4.73
C LEU A 287 20.49 4.92 5.74
N PHE A 288 19.96 4.08 6.63
CA PHE A 288 18.90 4.41 7.56
C PHE A 288 19.34 4.37 9.03
N ASP A 289 20.63 4.15 9.31
CA ASP A 289 21.16 4.08 10.66
C ASP A 289 21.27 5.47 11.32
N GLU A 290 21.70 5.49 12.59
CA GLU A 290 21.87 6.70 13.39
C GLU A 290 22.84 7.74 12.79
N ASN A 291 23.72 7.33 11.87
CA ASN A 291 24.66 8.21 11.18
C ASN A 291 24.03 8.90 9.96
N TRP A 292 22.77 8.57 9.63
CA TRP A 292 21.96 9.14 8.55
C TRP A 292 22.69 9.27 7.21
N ARG A 293 23.40 8.21 6.81
CA ARG A 293 24.14 8.19 5.54
C ARG A 293 23.24 8.36 4.31
N GLY A 294 21.96 8.02 4.44
CA GLY A 294 20.93 8.17 3.41
C GLY A 294 20.61 9.62 3.02
N GLN A 295 21.08 10.62 3.78
CA GLN A 295 20.91 12.03 3.41
C GLN A 295 21.46 12.35 2.01
N VAL A 296 22.55 11.68 1.60
CA VAL A 296 23.16 11.85 0.27
C VAL A 296 22.17 11.53 -0.85
N LEU A 297 21.28 10.56 -0.64
CA LEU A 297 20.23 10.13 -1.57
C LEU A 297 18.87 10.80 -1.30
N GLY A 298 18.78 11.73 -0.34
CA GLY A 298 17.52 12.38 0.02
C GLY A 298 16.52 11.45 0.71
N LEU A 299 17.03 10.45 1.45
CA LEU A 299 16.21 9.52 2.23
C LEU A 299 15.82 10.12 3.59
N SER A 300 14.57 9.92 3.97
CA SER A 300 14.06 10.22 5.31
C SER A 300 14.82 9.39 6.35
N PRO A 301 15.23 9.97 7.50
CA PRO A 301 15.74 9.17 8.60
C PRO A 301 14.63 8.22 9.07
N LEU A 302 15.00 6.96 9.34
CA LEU A 302 14.10 5.97 9.92
C LEU A 302 14.44 5.76 11.39
N ASP A 303 13.53 5.10 12.10
CA ASP A 303 13.65 4.82 13.52
C ASP A 303 15.02 4.21 13.87
N GLY A 304 15.76 4.92 14.73
CA GLY A 304 17.14 4.60 15.11
C GLY A 304 17.24 3.28 15.86
N ASP A 305 16.15 2.84 16.52
CA ASP A 305 16.14 1.57 17.26
C ASP A 305 16.03 0.35 16.35
N LEU A 306 15.40 0.46 15.17
CA LEU A 306 15.29 -0.66 14.22
C LEU A 306 16.54 -0.79 13.37
N PHE A 307 17.03 0.33 12.82
CA PHE A 307 18.18 0.37 11.90
C PHE A 307 19.52 0.64 12.58
N GLY A 308 19.54 0.73 13.92
CA GLY A 308 20.73 0.96 14.72
C GLY A 308 21.86 -0.03 14.45
N SER A 309 23.11 0.45 14.50
CA SER A 309 24.31 -0.38 14.29
C SER A 309 24.41 -1.57 15.26
N ASP A 310 23.79 -1.46 16.44
CA ASP A 310 23.92 -2.43 17.54
C ASP A 310 22.90 -3.58 17.53
N THR A 311 21.91 -3.58 16.64
CA THR A 311 20.80 -4.55 16.74
C THR A 311 21.07 -5.89 16.09
N LEU A 312 22.04 -5.97 15.16
CA LEU A 312 22.43 -7.19 14.43
C LEU A 312 23.90 -7.59 14.70
N ARG A 313 24.42 -7.29 15.90
CA ARG A 313 25.85 -7.43 16.25
C ARG A 313 26.48 -8.79 15.90
N ASP A 314 25.75 -9.89 16.10
CA ASP A 314 26.29 -11.23 15.80
C ASP A 314 26.14 -11.61 14.32
N LEU A 315 25.22 -10.96 13.60
CA LEU A 315 25.01 -11.16 12.16
C LEU A 315 25.86 -10.24 11.27
N ASP A 316 26.33 -9.09 11.79
CA ASP A 316 27.03 -8.09 10.97
C ASP A 316 28.36 -8.59 10.39
N GLY A 317 29.04 -9.50 11.12
CA GLY A 317 30.24 -10.20 10.65
C GLY A 317 29.97 -11.50 9.89
N CYS A 318 28.71 -11.90 9.74
CA CYS A 318 28.33 -13.15 9.11
C CYS A 318 28.08 -12.99 7.61
N ALA A 319 28.08 -14.13 6.93
CA ALA A 319 27.80 -14.24 5.52
C ALA A 319 26.66 -15.25 5.28
N ILE A 320 25.94 -15.06 4.18
CA ILE A 320 24.86 -15.94 3.73
C ILE A 320 24.93 -16.03 2.21
N ASP A 321 24.66 -17.23 1.68
CA ASP A 321 24.60 -17.45 0.24
C ASP A 321 23.39 -16.71 -0.34
N ASN A 322 23.58 -16.09 -1.51
CA ASN A 322 22.51 -15.42 -2.27
C ASN A 322 21.30 -16.33 -2.47
N HIS A 323 21.50 -17.64 -2.65
CA HIS A 323 20.43 -18.62 -2.74
C HIS A 323 19.53 -18.63 -1.50
N ASP A 324 20.12 -18.67 -0.30
CA ASP A 324 19.38 -18.71 0.96
C ASP A 324 18.70 -17.37 1.23
N LEU A 325 19.38 -16.25 0.96
CA LEU A 325 18.80 -14.92 1.11
C LEU A 325 17.61 -14.71 0.16
N ILE A 326 17.74 -15.08 -1.11
CA ILE A 326 16.66 -14.98 -2.10
C ILE A 326 15.51 -15.91 -1.75
N LEU A 327 15.79 -17.13 -1.28
CA LEU A 327 14.75 -18.06 -0.85
C LEU A 327 13.97 -17.50 0.36
N ALA A 328 14.65 -16.92 1.34
CA ALA A 328 14.00 -16.24 2.46
C ALA A 328 13.17 -15.04 2.01
N LEU A 329 13.73 -14.17 1.17
CA LEU A 329 13.01 -13.02 0.59
C LEU A 329 11.80 -13.46 -0.24
N ARG A 330 11.87 -14.62 -0.91
CA ARG A 330 10.76 -15.19 -1.66
C ARG A 330 9.60 -15.55 -0.74
N GLN A 331 9.87 -16.13 0.42
CA GLN A 331 8.83 -16.44 1.42
C GLN A 331 8.15 -15.18 1.96
N LEU A 332 8.87 -14.06 2.03
CA LEU A 332 8.30 -12.76 2.42
C LEU A 332 7.60 -12.05 1.26
N SER A 333 8.01 -12.29 0.01
CA SER A 333 7.57 -11.48 -1.13
C SER A 333 6.40 -12.10 -1.87
N LEU A 334 6.31 -13.42 -1.89
CA LEU A 334 5.36 -14.18 -2.69
C LEU A 334 4.56 -15.12 -1.81
N TYR A 335 3.32 -15.34 -2.21
CA TYR A 335 2.45 -16.36 -1.61
C TYR A 335 1.72 -17.12 -2.70
N GLU A 336 1.40 -18.38 -2.46
CA GLU A 336 0.68 -19.20 -3.42
C GLU A 336 -0.84 -19.02 -3.26
N GLN A 337 -1.54 -18.74 -4.35
CA GLN A 337 -2.99 -18.64 -4.38
C GLN A 337 -3.54 -19.34 -5.62
N LYS A 338 -4.41 -20.35 -5.42
CA LYS A 338 -5.01 -21.12 -6.53
C LYS A 338 -3.93 -21.62 -7.53
N SER A 339 -2.82 -22.14 -7.00
CA SER A 339 -1.66 -22.62 -7.79
C SER A 339 -0.94 -21.56 -8.62
N GLN A 340 -1.12 -20.27 -8.30
CA GLN A 340 -0.37 -19.17 -8.88
C GLN A 340 0.41 -18.44 -7.79
N LEU A 341 1.67 -18.12 -8.06
CA LEU A 341 2.45 -17.25 -7.19
C LEU A 341 2.00 -15.81 -7.38
N ARG A 342 1.65 -15.16 -6.28
CA ARG A 342 1.26 -13.75 -6.23
C ARG A 342 2.14 -12.98 -5.29
N ARG A 343 2.29 -11.70 -5.58
CA ARG A 343 3.09 -10.78 -4.79
C ARG A 343 2.31 -10.26 -3.59
N VAL A 344 2.94 -10.24 -2.43
CA VAL A 344 2.39 -9.59 -1.23
C VAL A 344 2.32 -8.08 -1.46
N ASN A 345 1.13 -7.49 -1.31
CA ASN A 345 0.93 -6.05 -1.43
C ASN A 345 1.10 -5.36 -0.07
N TYR A 346 2.35 -5.10 0.31
CA TYR A 346 2.69 -4.42 1.56
C TYR A 346 2.12 -3.01 1.69
N GLY A 347 1.75 -2.35 0.59
CA GLY A 347 1.14 -1.03 0.61
C GLY A 347 -0.31 -1.06 1.12
N ALA A 348 -0.98 -2.19 0.93
CA ALA A 348 -2.38 -2.39 1.32
C ALA A 348 -2.55 -3.05 2.69
N LEU A 349 -1.49 -3.60 3.29
CA LEU A 349 -1.56 -4.19 4.63
C LEU A 349 -1.74 -3.09 5.68
N ASP A 350 -2.65 -3.28 6.63
CA ASP A 350 -2.87 -2.34 7.72
C ASP A 350 -1.88 -2.54 8.89
N VAL A 351 -1.78 -1.56 9.79
CA VAL A 351 -0.92 -1.59 10.97
C VAL A 351 -1.27 -2.75 11.90
N GLU A 352 -2.56 -3.03 12.08
CA GLU A 352 -3.03 -4.16 12.90
C GLU A 352 -2.63 -5.52 12.29
N GLU A 353 -2.72 -5.65 10.96
CA GLU A 353 -2.32 -6.87 10.26
C GLU A 353 -0.82 -7.15 10.42
N LEU A 354 0.03 -6.12 10.33
CA LEU A 354 1.46 -6.25 10.61
C LEU A 354 1.74 -6.53 12.09
N GLY A 355 1.05 -5.85 12.99
CA GLY A 355 1.18 -6.06 14.44
C GLY A 355 0.88 -7.49 14.86
N SER A 356 -0.20 -8.07 14.35
CA SER A 356 -0.57 -9.46 14.64
C SER A 356 0.43 -10.49 14.09
N VAL A 357 1.05 -10.23 12.94
CA VAL A 357 2.16 -11.06 12.44
C VAL A 357 3.31 -11.03 13.45
N TYR A 358 3.67 -9.85 13.96
CA TYR A 358 4.74 -9.67 14.93
C TYR A 358 4.47 -10.36 16.27
N GLU A 359 3.26 -10.23 16.82
CA GLU A 359 2.86 -10.89 18.06
C GLU A 359 2.97 -12.42 17.93
N SER A 360 2.47 -12.98 16.84
CA SER A 360 2.52 -14.42 16.59
C SER A 360 3.93 -14.98 16.50
N LEU A 361 4.92 -14.14 16.18
CA LEU A 361 6.32 -14.52 16.07
C LEU A 361 7.03 -14.53 17.44
N LEU A 362 6.55 -13.75 18.41
CA LEU A 362 7.12 -13.75 19.77
C LEU A 362 6.82 -15.04 20.54
N GLU A 363 5.83 -15.81 20.10
CA GLU A 363 5.41 -17.07 20.72
C GLU A 363 6.34 -18.26 20.42
N PHE A 364 7.28 -18.13 19.47
CA PHE A 364 8.15 -19.25 19.09
C PHE A 364 9.34 -19.46 20.03
N HIS A 365 9.71 -20.74 20.21
CA HIS A 365 10.91 -21.16 20.92
C HIS A 365 11.95 -21.71 19.93
N PRO A 366 13.05 -20.98 19.68
CA PRO A 366 14.10 -21.43 18.77
C PRO A 366 14.84 -22.64 19.34
N GLN A 367 15.31 -23.53 18.45
CA GLN A 367 16.24 -24.62 18.79
C GLN A 367 17.38 -24.64 17.78
N VAL A 368 18.62 -24.62 18.24
CA VAL A 368 19.81 -24.63 17.38
C VAL A 368 20.62 -25.89 17.64
N LYS A 369 20.66 -26.79 16.66
CA LYS A 369 21.52 -27.98 16.71
C LYS A 369 22.78 -27.72 15.91
N VAL A 370 23.87 -27.36 16.58
CA VAL A 370 25.20 -27.32 15.98
C VAL A 370 25.75 -28.74 15.97
N GLY A 371 25.92 -29.33 14.79
CA GLY A 371 26.49 -30.67 14.65
C GLY A 371 27.98 -30.65 15.01
N SER A 372 28.37 -31.31 16.10
CA SER A 372 29.77 -31.59 16.41
C SER A 372 30.37 -32.47 15.32
N ARG A 373 31.41 -31.99 14.62
CA ARG A 373 32.25 -32.86 13.79
C ARG A 373 32.93 -33.86 14.72
N GLU A 374 32.36 -35.06 14.82
CA GLU A 374 33.11 -36.21 15.36
C GLU A 374 34.35 -36.39 14.48
N SER A 375 35.50 -36.16 15.11
CA SER A 375 36.80 -36.49 14.55
C SER A 375 36.92 -38.01 14.57
N GLY A 376 36.47 -38.65 13.48
CA GLY A 376 36.70 -40.07 13.25
C GLY A 376 38.18 -40.34 13.00
N VAL A 377 38.92 -40.58 14.09
CA VAL A 377 40.13 -41.41 14.06
C VAL A 377 39.68 -42.82 14.46
N GLY A 378 39.80 -43.76 13.53
CA GLY A 378 39.45 -45.17 13.69
C GLY A 378 39.32 -45.86 12.35
#